data_AF-A0A430DYP4-F1
#
_entry.id   AF-A0A430DYP4-F1
#
_cell.length_a   1.000
_cell.length_b   1.000
_cell.length_c   1.000
_cell.angle_alpha   90.00
_cell.angle_beta   90.00
_cell.angle_gamma   90.00
#
_symmetry.space_group_name_H-M   'P 1'
#
loop_
_entity.id
_entity.type
_entity.pdbx_description
1 polymer ?
#
loop_
_entity_poly.entity_id
_entity_poly.type
_entity_poly.pdbx_seq_one_letter_code
_entity_poly.pdbx_strand_id
1 'polypeptide(L)'
;MASDKKRAAAEARALQMALVLAAKAGWHFGRGPLLETAFTQFLYVEAAQLMLVPTTAGPPFARRQLDPVVRETRSDALIVSRAHQCAPVFAMATWARSETVWTSPLALWLAESGAAWLVPSSDDGDRLGFELANRLHRLGGLPWVLAGERAAGFGRAARWMEEVAAVGSP
;
A
#
# COMPACT_ATOMS: atom_id res chain seq x y z
N MET A 1 -15.23 3.87 -25.35
CA MET A 1 -16.11 2.80 -24.82
C MET A 1 -15.36 1.56 -24.31
N ALA A 2 -14.60 0.79 -25.10
CA ALA A 2 -13.88 -0.38 -24.57
C ALA A 2 -12.68 -0.01 -23.66
N SER A 3 -12.04 1.13 -23.92
CA SER A 3 -10.95 1.68 -23.11
C SER A 3 -11.44 2.12 -21.71
N ASP A 4 -12.59 2.79 -21.65
CA ASP A 4 -13.14 3.34 -20.41
C ASP A 4 -13.56 2.24 -19.43
N LYS A 5 -14.16 1.16 -19.95
CA LYS A 5 -14.51 -0.03 -19.14
C LYS A 5 -13.28 -0.72 -18.56
N LYS A 6 -12.19 -0.85 -19.34
CA LYS A 6 -10.93 -1.44 -18.87
C LYS A 6 -10.29 -0.59 -17.77
N ARG A 7 -10.32 0.73 -17.93
CA ARG A 7 -9.82 1.68 -16.93
C ARG A 7 -10.63 1.61 -15.63
N ALA A 8 -11.95 1.68 -15.71
CA ALA A 8 -12.83 1.58 -14.55
C ALA A 8 -12.63 0.25 -13.79
N ALA A 9 -12.47 -0.86 -14.51
CA ALA A 9 -12.18 -2.15 -13.88
C ALA A 9 -10.82 -2.18 -13.18
N ALA A 10 -9.80 -1.51 -13.73
CA ALA A 10 -8.49 -1.42 -13.10
C ALA A 10 -8.51 -0.53 -11.84
N GLU A 11 -9.21 0.60 -11.90
CA GLU A 11 -9.42 1.49 -10.75
C GLU A 11 -10.19 0.78 -9.63
N ALA A 12 -11.26 0.05 -9.97
CA ALA A 12 -12.02 -0.76 -9.02
C ALA A 12 -11.16 -1.83 -8.33
N ARG A 13 -10.27 -2.51 -9.07
CA ARG A 13 -9.34 -3.50 -8.49
C ARG A 13 -8.30 -2.87 -7.57
N ALA A 14 -7.79 -1.68 -7.90
CA ALA A 14 -6.86 -0.97 -7.02
C ALA A 14 -7.55 -0.53 -5.73
N LEU A 15 -8.76 0.01 -5.83
CA LEU A 15 -9.59 0.37 -4.68
C LEU A 15 -9.94 -0.84 -3.83
N GLN A 16 -10.38 -1.94 -4.45
CA GLN A 16 -10.68 -3.19 -3.74
C GLN A 16 -9.46 -3.68 -2.95
N MET A 17 -8.27 -3.68 -3.56
CA MET A 17 -7.04 -4.09 -2.87
C MET A 17 -6.74 -3.18 -1.67
N ALA A 18 -6.90 -1.86 -1.82
CA ALA A 18 -6.75 -0.92 -0.72
C ALA A 18 -7.73 -1.21 0.43
N LEU A 19 -9.00 -1.45 0.12
CA LEU A 19 -10.04 -1.78 1.11
C LEU A 19 -9.76 -3.10 1.85
N VAL A 20 -9.28 -4.12 1.13
CA VAL A 20 -8.93 -5.41 1.72
C VAL A 20 -7.73 -5.27 2.66
N LEU A 21 -6.71 -4.51 2.26
CA LEU A 21 -5.58 -4.23 3.14
C LEU A 21 -6.00 -3.48 4.39
N ALA A 22 -6.88 -2.48 4.24
CA ALA A 22 -7.44 -1.76 5.37
C ALA A 22 -8.21 -2.69 6.32
N ALA A 23 -9.06 -3.57 5.78
CA ALA A 23 -9.79 -4.56 6.58
C ALA A 23 -8.82 -5.51 7.31
N LYS A 24 -7.77 -5.99 6.64
CA LYS A 24 -6.75 -6.85 7.25
C LYS A 24 -5.95 -6.15 8.36
N ALA A 25 -5.66 -4.86 8.18
CA ALA A 25 -4.93 -4.05 9.15
C ALA A 25 -5.82 -3.50 10.29
N GLY A 26 -7.15 -3.69 10.20
CA GLY A 26 -8.12 -3.16 11.15
C GLY A 26 -8.33 -1.64 11.04
N TRP A 27 -8.03 -1.05 9.87
CA TRP A 27 -8.14 0.38 9.65
C TRP A 27 -9.57 0.84 9.47
N HIS A 28 -9.82 2.05 9.98
CA HIS A 28 -11.07 2.76 9.82
C HIS A 28 -10.81 4.06 9.08
N PHE A 29 -11.73 4.41 8.17
CA PHE A 29 -11.59 5.60 7.34
C PHE A 29 -12.25 6.81 8.00
N GLY A 30 -11.51 7.91 8.05
CA GLY A 30 -11.97 9.20 8.54
C GLY A 30 -12.11 10.22 7.42
N ARG A 31 -12.51 11.45 7.79
CA ARG A 31 -12.61 12.56 6.82
C ARG A 31 -11.25 13.04 6.29
N GLY A 32 -10.20 12.87 7.09
CA GLY A 32 -8.87 13.33 6.75
C GLY A 32 -8.70 14.84 6.72
N PRO A 33 -7.49 15.30 6.38
CA PRO A 33 -7.19 16.73 6.28
C PRO A 33 -7.92 17.35 5.07
N LEU A 34 -8.32 18.60 5.23
CA LEU A 34 -8.77 19.42 4.10
C LEU A 34 -7.54 19.83 3.30
N LEU A 35 -7.54 19.49 2.00
CA LEU A 35 -6.47 19.83 1.09
C LEU A 35 -6.80 21.13 0.36
N GLU A 36 -5.82 22.03 0.29
CA GLU A 36 -5.77 23.13 -0.67
C GLU A 36 -5.52 22.60 -2.08
N THR A 37 -4.80 21.47 -2.20
CA THR A 37 -4.61 20.78 -3.47
C THR A 37 -5.88 20.05 -3.93
N ALA A 38 -6.14 20.02 -5.25
CA ALA A 38 -7.29 19.33 -5.83
C ALA A 38 -7.19 17.79 -5.80
N PHE A 39 -6.24 17.22 -5.05
CA PHE A 39 -6.00 15.79 -5.01
C PHE A 39 -7.01 15.10 -4.08
N THR A 40 -8.05 14.50 -4.64
CA THR A 40 -9.15 13.89 -3.85
C THR A 40 -9.14 12.37 -3.85
N GLN A 41 -8.16 11.74 -4.50
CA GLN A 41 -8.16 10.29 -4.77
C GLN A 41 -7.44 9.50 -3.66
N PHE A 42 -7.88 9.65 -2.41
CA PHE A 42 -7.34 8.90 -1.28
C PHE A 42 -8.41 8.52 -0.27
N LEU A 43 -8.11 7.51 0.54
CA LEU A 43 -8.85 7.14 1.74
C LEU A 43 -7.97 7.48 2.94
N TYR A 44 -8.48 8.25 3.90
CA TYR A 44 -7.70 8.62 5.08
C TYR A 44 -7.90 7.64 6.22
N VAL A 45 -6.81 7.06 6.73
CA VAL A 45 -6.79 6.21 7.90
C VAL A 45 -6.32 7.04 9.10
N GLU A 46 -7.28 7.44 9.94
CA GLU A 46 -7.04 8.39 11.03
C GLU A 46 -6.08 7.85 12.09
N ALA A 47 -6.27 6.60 12.52
CA ALA A 47 -5.45 5.97 13.56
C ALA A 47 -3.96 5.82 13.16
N ALA A 48 -3.68 5.79 11.87
CA ALA A 48 -2.33 5.67 11.33
C ALA A 48 -1.79 6.98 10.74
N GLN A 49 -2.61 8.05 10.70
CA GLN A 49 -2.31 9.28 9.95
C GLN A 49 -1.81 8.99 8.53
N LEU A 50 -2.49 8.07 7.85
CA LEU A 50 -2.07 7.52 6.58
C LEU A 50 -3.09 7.87 5.48
N MET A 51 -2.58 8.36 4.35
CA MET A 51 -3.33 8.44 3.11
C MET A 51 -3.15 7.16 2.30
N LEU A 52 -4.23 6.39 2.14
CA LEU A 52 -4.24 5.20 1.29
C LEU A 52 -4.69 5.57 -0.12
N VAL A 53 -3.81 5.35 -1.10
CA VAL A 53 -3.96 5.88 -2.46
C VAL A 53 -4.04 4.72 -3.46
N PRO A 54 -5.26 4.23 -3.77
CA PRO A 54 -5.45 3.26 -4.84
C PRO A 54 -5.22 3.92 -6.19
N THR A 55 -4.40 3.31 -7.06
CA THR A 55 -4.10 3.87 -8.38
C THR A 55 -3.83 2.79 -9.42
N THR A 56 -4.11 3.13 -10.68
CA THR A 56 -3.68 2.36 -11.86
C THR A 56 -2.38 2.89 -12.45
N ALA A 57 -1.85 4.01 -11.93
CA ALA A 57 -0.56 4.53 -12.37
C ALA A 57 0.59 3.75 -11.75
N GLY A 58 1.72 3.66 -12.46
CA GLY A 58 2.93 3.08 -11.89
C GLY A 58 3.45 3.91 -10.71
N PRO A 59 4.10 3.30 -9.70
CA PRO A 59 4.56 4.02 -8.51
C PRO A 59 5.37 5.30 -8.78
N PRO A 60 6.32 5.36 -9.75
CA PRO A 60 7.07 6.59 -10.01
C PRO A 60 6.21 7.78 -10.44
N PHE A 61 5.10 7.54 -11.14
CA PHE A 61 4.17 8.60 -11.54
C PHE A 61 3.31 9.04 -10.36
N ALA A 62 2.70 8.09 -9.65
CA ALA A 62 1.86 8.37 -8.49
C ALA A 62 2.63 9.11 -7.38
N ARG A 63 3.89 8.74 -7.13
CA ARG A 63 4.78 9.43 -6.17
C ARG A 63 4.93 10.91 -6.46
N ARG A 64 5.17 11.29 -7.73
CA ARG A 64 5.30 12.70 -8.12
C ARG A 64 4.04 13.51 -7.88
N GLN A 65 2.86 12.90 -7.99
CA GLN A 65 1.58 13.55 -7.71
C GLN A 65 1.32 13.69 -6.21
N LEU A 66 1.78 12.72 -5.42
CA LEU A 66 1.56 12.66 -3.96
C LEU A 66 2.57 13.45 -3.14
N ASP A 67 3.80 13.65 -3.63
CA ASP A 67 4.84 14.43 -2.95
C ASP A 67 4.35 15.75 -2.33
N PRO A 68 3.66 16.65 -3.09
CA PRO A 68 3.14 17.89 -2.50
C PRO A 68 2.04 17.63 -1.46
N VAL A 69 1.19 16.63 -1.66
CA VAL A 69 0.08 16.29 -0.76
C VAL A 69 0.60 15.75 0.57
N VAL A 70 1.61 14.88 0.54
CA VAL A 70 2.29 14.37 1.74
C VAL A 70 2.90 15.51 2.55
N ARG A 71 3.55 16.46 1.89
CA ARG A 71 4.14 17.64 2.54
C ARG A 71 3.09 18.55 3.16
N GLU A 72 2.01 18.80 2.44
CA GLU A 72 0.88 19.63 2.86
C GLU A 72 0.19 19.03 4.10
N THR A 73 -0.15 17.75 4.03
CA THR A 73 -0.88 17.04 5.10
C THR A 73 -0.02 16.60 6.26
N ARG A 74 1.30 16.54 6.07
CA ARG A 74 2.26 15.96 7.03
C ARG A 74 1.88 14.55 7.46
N SER A 75 1.21 13.82 6.56
CA SER A 75 0.71 12.46 6.78
C SER A 75 1.50 11.48 5.94
N ASP A 76 1.68 10.26 6.43
CA ASP A 76 2.26 9.18 5.64
C ASP A 76 1.34 8.84 4.47
N ALA A 77 1.88 8.22 3.41
CA ALA A 77 1.05 7.77 2.29
C ALA A 77 1.44 6.38 1.79
N LEU A 78 0.43 5.54 1.58
CA LEU A 78 0.57 4.21 0.99
C LEU A 78 -0.08 4.19 -0.38
N ILE A 79 0.74 4.06 -1.41
CA ILE A 79 0.28 3.81 -2.78
C ILE A 79 -0.01 2.32 -2.94
N VAL A 80 -1.22 2.01 -3.40
CA VAL A 80 -1.63 0.68 -3.83
C VAL A 80 -1.78 0.69 -5.35
N SER A 81 -0.74 0.29 -6.06
CA SER A 81 -0.72 0.32 -7.53
C SER A 81 -1.11 -1.03 -8.12
N ARG A 82 -2.08 -0.99 -9.05
CA ARG A 82 -2.38 -2.11 -9.97
C ARG A 82 -2.19 -1.73 -11.43
N ALA A 83 -1.06 -1.05 -11.71
CA ALA A 83 -0.70 -0.65 -13.07
C ALA A 83 -0.53 -1.83 -14.05
N HIS A 84 -0.21 -3.01 -13.53
CA HIS A 84 -0.05 -4.24 -14.30
C HIS A 84 -1.10 -5.28 -13.91
N GLN A 85 -1.38 -6.24 -14.79
CA GLN A 85 -2.30 -7.35 -14.51
C GLN A 85 -1.75 -8.31 -13.43
N CYS A 86 -0.44 -8.24 -13.15
CA CYS A 86 0.29 -8.99 -12.13
C CYS A 86 0.00 -8.49 -10.71
N ALA A 87 0.64 -9.09 -9.70
CA ALA A 87 0.52 -8.73 -8.29
C ALA A 87 0.59 -7.20 -8.04
N PRO A 88 -0.18 -6.67 -7.07
CA PRO A 88 -0.12 -5.25 -6.73
C PRO A 88 1.29 -4.84 -6.31
N VAL A 89 1.66 -3.61 -6.66
CA VAL A 89 2.93 -3.00 -6.26
C VAL A 89 2.63 -1.87 -5.29
N PHE A 90 3.40 -1.81 -4.21
CA PHE A 90 3.21 -0.83 -3.16
C PHE A 90 4.37 0.17 -3.13
N ALA A 91 4.08 1.38 -2.65
CA ALA A 91 5.10 2.35 -2.27
C ALA A 91 4.64 3.09 -1.02
N MET A 92 5.54 3.28 -0.07
CA MET A 92 5.27 3.98 1.17
C MET A 92 6.04 5.30 1.19
N ALA A 93 5.36 6.40 1.48
CA ALA A 93 5.96 7.65 1.90
C ALA A 93 5.85 7.77 3.40
N THR A 94 6.98 8.02 4.05
CA THR A 94 7.02 8.43 5.45
C THR A 94 7.36 9.92 5.55
N TRP A 95 6.57 10.64 6.34
CA TRP A 95 6.83 12.04 6.66
C TRP A 95 7.71 12.13 7.91
N ALA A 96 8.96 12.58 7.76
CA ALA A 96 9.89 12.71 8.87
C ALA A 96 10.72 14.00 8.73
N ARG A 97 10.81 14.78 9.82
CA ARG A 97 11.73 15.93 9.95
C ARG A 97 11.70 16.89 8.75
N SER A 98 10.50 17.20 8.24
CA SER A 98 10.26 18.09 7.09
C SER A 98 10.64 17.52 5.72
N GLU A 99 10.91 16.22 5.63
CA GLU A 99 11.22 15.52 4.39
C GLU A 99 10.27 14.33 4.18
N THR A 100 10.04 14.01 2.91
CA THR A 100 9.30 12.81 2.49
C THR A 100 10.29 11.74 2.06
N VAL A 101 10.34 10.63 2.79
CA VAL A 101 11.17 9.48 2.41
C VAL A 101 10.28 8.43 1.76
N TRP A 102 10.65 7.99 0.57
CA TRP A 102 9.90 6.97 -0.17
C TRP A 102 10.62 5.64 -0.17
N THR A 103 9.89 4.59 0.21
CA THR A 103 10.33 3.20 0.05
C THR A 103 9.48 2.53 -1.03
N SER A 104 10.15 2.06 -2.08
CA SER A 104 9.54 1.47 -3.27
C SER A 104 10.60 0.74 -4.10
N PRO A 105 10.27 -0.35 -4.80
CA PRO A 105 9.00 -1.08 -4.76
C PRO A 105 8.85 -1.94 -3.50
N LEU A 106 7.65 -1.93 -2.93
CA LEU A 106 7.24 -2.80 -1.82
C LEU A 106 6.28 -3.88 -2.32
N ALA A 107 6.34 -5.04 -1.66
CA ALA A 107 5.46 -6.18 -1.85
C ALA A 107 4.82 -6.58 -0.52
N LEU A 108 3.62 -7.17 -0.58
CA LEU A 108 2.95 -7.71 0.59
C LEU A 108 3.64 -9.02 1.02
N TRP A 109 3.91 -9.13 2.32
CA TRP A 109 4.43 -10.33 2.96
C TRP A 109 3.57 -10.66 4.19
N LEU A 110 3.24 -11.93 4.39
CA LEU A 110 2.45 -12.36 5.55
C LEU A 110 3.28 -13.22 6.49
N ALA A 111 3.26 -12.88 7.77
CA ALA A 111 3.80 -13.71 8.84
C ALA A 111 2.99 -15.00 8.98
N GLU A 112 3.55 -16.00 9.65
CA GLU A 112 2.81 -17.21 10.02
C GLU A 112 1.66 -16.89 10.98
N SER A 113 1.83 -15.89 11.85
CA SER A 113 0.78 -15.35 12.72
C SER A 113 -0.36 -14.64 11.96
N GLY A 114 -0.22 -14.45 10.64
CA GLY A 114 -1.18 -13.72 9.81
C GLY A 114 -0.97 -12.20 9.76
N ALA A 115 -0.01 -11.67 10.53
CA ALA A 115 0.37 -10.26 10.47
C ALA A 115 0.84 -9.86 9.07
N ALA A 116 0.37 -8.72 8.58
CA ALA A 116 0.68 -8.22 7.24
C ALA A 116 1.79 -7.19 7.27
N TRP A 117 2.72 -7.31 6.33
CA TRP A 117 3.86 -6.42 6.19
C TRP A 117 4.00 -5.96 4.75
N LEU A 118 4.45 -4.72 4.55
CA LEU A 118 5.01 -4.26 3.28
C LEU A 118 6.52 -4.26 3.39
N VAL A 119 7.17 -4.96 2.47
CA VAL A 119 8.62 -5.18 2.48
C VAL A 119 9.21 -4.99 1.08
N PRO A 120 10.50 -4.65 0.96
CA PRO A 120 11.15 -4.50 -0.34
C PRO A 120 11.00 -5.77 -1.20
N SER A 121 10.58 -5.58 -2.46
CA SER A 121 10.34 -6.71 -3.36
C SER A 121 11.64 -7.39 -3.80
N SER A 122 12.73 -6.63 -3.88
CA SER A 122 14.09 -7.14 -4.12
C SER A 122 14.91 -7.13 -2.82
N ASP A 123 16.02 -7.87 -2.81
CA ASP A 123 16.94 -7.97 -1.67
C ASP A 123 18.11 -6.97 -1.79
N ASP A 124 17.86 -5.81 -2.40
CA ASP A 124 18.90 -4.86 -2.82
C ASP A 124 19.50 -4.05 -1.65
N GLY A 125 19.44 -4.58 -0.44
CA GLY A 125 20.05 -4.03 0.77
C GLY A 125 19.11 -3.18 1.64
N ASP A 126 17.90 -2.88 1.19
CA ASP A 126 16.91 -2.16 1.99
C ASP A 126 16.28 -3.13 3.02
N ARG A 127 16.51 -2.87 4.31
CA ARG A 127 16.17 -3.80 5.41
C ARG A 127 14.98 -3.36 6.24
N LEU A 128 14.20 -2.43 5.71
CA LEU A 128 13.08 -1.83 6.42
C LEU A 128 11.77 -2.36 5.87
N GLY A 129 10.94 -2.86 6.78
CA GLY A 129 9.57 -3.26 6.51
C GLY A 129 8.58 -2.36 7.27
N PHE A 130 7.35 -2.35 6.78
CA PHE A 130 6.24 -1.66 7.40
C PHE A 130 5.20 -2.69 7.84
N GLU A 131 5.03 -2.86 9.14
CA GLU A 131 3.90 -3.64 9.65
C GLU A 131 2.59 -2.88 9.38
N LEU A 132 1.60 -3.59 8.83
CA LEU A 132 0.25 -3.09 8.61
C LEU A 132 -0.59 -3.38 9.86
N ALA A 133 -0.55 -2.46 10.82
CA ALA A 133 -1.29 -2.53 12.07
C ALA A 133 -2.23 -1.33 12.24
N ASN A 134 -3.14 -1.39 13.21
CA ASN A 134 -4.13 -0.34 13.50
C ASN A 134 -3.54 0.95 14.13
N ARG A 135 -2.21 1.11 14.11
CA ARG A 135 -1.50 2.31 14.56
C ARG A 135 -0.46 2.68 13.51
N LEU A 136 0.05 3.90 13.62
CA LEU A 136 1.12 4.46 12.78
C LEU A 136 2.10 3.36 12.34
N HIS A 137 2.27 3.20 11.04
CA HIS A 137 3.06 2.11 10.46
C HIS A 137 4.41 2.03 11.14
N ARG A 138 4.70 0.88 11.75
CA ARG A 138 5.98 0.72 12.41
C ARG A 138 7.01 0.36 11.35
N LEU A 139 7.88 1.32 11.08
CA LEU A 139 9.16 1.04 10.44
C LEU A 139 9.94 0.08 11.36
N GLY A 140 10.18 -1.13 10.88
CA GLY A 140 10.89 -2.17 11.61
C GLY A 140 11.94 -2.85 10.74
N GLY A 141 12.77 -3.68 11.37
CA GLY A 141 13.58 -4.64 10.63
C GLY A 141 12.68 -5.60 9.86
N LEU A 142 13.24 -6.27 8.84
CA LEU A 142 12.51 -7.27 8.07
C LEU A 142 11.93 -8.36 8.99
N PRO A 143 10.71 -8.87 8.70
CA PRO A 143 10.02 -9.83 9.56
C PRO A 143 10.53 -11.28 9.37
N TRP A 144 11.73 -11.44 8.81
CA TRP A 144 12.39 -12.73 8.62
C TRP A 144 13.89 -12.61 8.91
N VAL A 145 14.48 -13.74 9.29
CA VAL A 145 15.92 -13.91 9.44
C VAL A 145 16.47 -14.73 8.28
N LEU A 146 15.73 -15.74 7.84
CA LEU A 146 16.17 -16.70 6.82
C LEU A 146 15.50 -16.45 5.47
N ALA A 147 16.22 -16.73 4.38
CA ALA A 147 15.68 -16.62 3.02
C ALA A 147 14.43 -17.50 2.79
N GLY A 148 14.35 -18.66 3.46
CA GLY A 148 13.18 -19.54 3.41
C GLY A 148 11.92 -18.91 4.00
N GLU A 149 12.06 -18.13 5.08
CA GLU A 149 10.94 -17.40 5.70
C GLU A 149 10.45 -16.25 4.81
N ARG A 150 11.38 -15.56 4.16
CA ARG A 150 11.08 -14.55 3.13
C ARG A 150 10.20 -15.15 2.03
N ALA A 151 10.65 -16.24 1.43
CA ALA A 151 9.91 -16.93 0.37
C ALA A 151 8.54 -17.45 0.85
N ALA A 152 8.50 -18.07 2.03
CA ALA A 152 7.26 -18.61 2.60
C ALA A 152 6.21 -17.53 2.85
N GLY A 153 6.59 -16.36 3.37
CA GLY A 153 5.64 -15.28 3.61
C GLY A 153 5.15 -14.58 2.35
N PHE A 154 5.96 -14.51 1.29
CA PHE A 154 5.45 -14.12 -0.03
C PHE A 154 4.47 -15.15 -0.60
N GLY A 155 4.75 -16.45 -0.42
CA GLY A 155 3.83 -17.52 -0.81
C GLY A 155 2.49 -17.43 -0.08
N ARG A 156 2.50 -17.14 1.23
CA ARG A 156 1.28 -16.89 2.02
C ARG A 156 0.53 -15.65 1.52
N ALA A 157 1.24 -14.55 1.27
CA ALA A 157 0.63 -13.33 0.74
C ALA A 157 -0.03 -13.54 -0.62
N ALA A 158 0.63 -14.26 -1.53
CA ALA A 158 0.09 -14.60 -2.84
C ALA A 158 -1.22 -15.39 -2.72
N ARG A 159 -1.23 -16.47 -1.94
CA ARG A 159 -2.43 -17.28 -1.70
C ARG A 159 -3.57 -16.47 -1.10
N TRP A 160 -3.27 -15.67 -0.08
CA TRP A 160 -4.28 -14.81 0.54
C TRP A 160 -4.87 -13.80 -0.46
N MET A 161 -4.06 -13.22 -1.35
CA MET A 161 -4.55 -12.32 -2.38
C MET A 161 -5.44 -13.03 -3.42
N GLU A 162 -5.14 -14.29 -3.75
CA GLU A 162 -5.98 -15.12 -4.62
C GLU A 162 -7.35 -15.40 -3.98
N GLU A 163 -7.37 -15.76 -2.69
CA GLU A 163 -8.60 -15.99 -1.93
C GLU A 163 -9.49 -14.73 -1.92
N VAL A 164 -8.91 -13.56 -1.63
CA VAL A 164 -9.63 -12.29 -1.63
C VAL A 164 -10.15 -11.93 -3.02
N ALA A 165 -9.36 -12.18 -4.07
CA ALA A 165 -9.78 -11.91 -5.44
C ALA A 165 -10.95 -12.79 -5.88
N ALA A 166 -11.01 -14.04 -5.39
CA ALA A 166 -12.12 -14.95 -5.64
C ALA A 166 -13.43 -14.50 -4.98
N VAL A 167 -13.37 -13.96 -3.76
CA VAL A 167 -14.56 -13.47 -3.02
C VAL A 167 -15.18 -12.22 -3.66
N GLY A 168 -14.40 -11.43 -4.39
CA GLY A 168 -14.87 -10.21 -5.08
C GLY A 168 -15.19 -10.39 -6.56
N SER A 169 -15.16 -11.62 -7.09
CA SER A 169 -15.57 -11.92 -8.46
C SER A 169 -17.02 -12.41 -8.44
N PRO A 170 -17.98 -11.70 -9.08
CA PRO A 170 -19.38 -12.13 -9.14
C PRO A 170 -19.57 -13.43 -9.93
#